data_AF-A0A969ZI12-F1
#
_entry.id   AF-A0A969ZI12-F1
#
_cell.length_a   1.000
_cell.length_b   1.000
_cell.length_c   1.000
_cell.angle_alpha   90.00
_cell.angle_beta   90.00
_cell.angle_gamma   90.00
#
_symmetry.space_group_name_H-M   'P 1'
#
loop_
_entity.id
_entity.type
_entity.pdbx_description
1 polymer ?
#
loop_
_entity_poly.entity_id
_entity_poly.type
_entity_poly.pdbx_seq_one_letter_code
_entity_poly.pdbx_strand_id
1 'polypeptide(L)'
;MEKIIEGIKSLSNPTSMVIAAVVILLLLLFCKWLLRVLKMSPKGVDYSLEQIDVMKGSQFEEFVAAVLEGNGYKIEEITITSGDYGADIIAIAGDERIAVQCKRYNRPVGVKAVQEVIAAMKHYNCESAIVVTNNTFTKQAIILAQDNEVVELWDRQMLVGMRNQAVKK
;
A
#
# COMPACT_ATOMS: atom_id res chain seq x y z
N MET A 1 38.36 -11.84 41.26
CA MET A 1 39.57 -11.69 40.43
C MET A 1 39.87 -12.96 39.66
N GLU A 2 40.11 -14.11 40.32
CA GLU A 2 40.45 -15.38 39.64
C GLU A 2 39.41 -15.87 38.62
N LYS A 3 38.10 -15.91 38.97
CA LYS A 3 37.04 -16.31 38.03
C LYS A 3 36.94 -15.43 36.77
N ILE A 4 37.29 -14.15 36.89
CA ILE A 4 37.33 -13.21 35.77
C ILE A 4 38.54 -13.51 34.88
N ILE A 5 39.70 -13.78 35.49
CA ILE A 5 40.93 -14.15 34.79
C ILE A 5 40.78 -15.50 34.07
N GLU A 6 40.12 -16.48 34.69
CA GLU A 6 39.80 -17.77 34.05
C GLU A 6 38.84 -17.61 32.88
N GLY A 7 37.81 -16.78 33.01
CA GLY A 7 36.92 -16.42 31.90
C GLY A 7 37.68 -15.79 30.73
N ILE A 8 38.62 -14.88 31.00
CA ILE A 8 39.45 -14.24 29.98
C ILE A 8 40.40 -15.26 29.31
N LYS A 9 41.04 -16.15 30.10
CA LYS A 9 41.89 -17.23 29.55
C LYS A 9 41.09 -18.18 28.64
N SER A 10 39.86 -18.52 29.04
CA SER A 10 38.96 -19.33 28.20
C SER A 10 38.61 -18.63 26.89
N LEU A 11 38.36 -17.32 26.89
CA LEU A 11 38.12 -16.54 25.67
C LEU A 11 39.34 -16.49 24.73
N SER A 12 40.56 -16.58 25.28
CA SER A 12 41.81 -16.58 24.50
C SER A 12 42.19 -17.94 23.89
N ASN A 13 41.45 -19.01 24.19
CA ASN A 13 41.66 -20.33 23.59
C ASN A 13 41.32 -20.26 22.08
N PRO A 14 42.18 -20.79 21.19
CA PRO A 14 41.92 -20.81 19.75
C PRO A 14 40.53 -21.33 19.36
N THR A 15 40.01 -22.33 20.06
CA THR A 15 38.68 -22.91 19.80
C THR A 15 37.54 -21.94 20.11
N SER A 16 37.59 -21.26 21.27
CA SER A 16 36.61 -20.25 21.66
C SER A 16 36.65 -19.03 20.74
N MET A 17 37.83 -18.64 20.24
CA MET A 17 37.97 -17.57 19.25
C MET A 17 37.31 -17.93 17.91
N VAL A 18 37.47 -19.17 17.44
CA VAL A 18 36.82 -19.65 16.20
C VAL A 18 35.30 -19.64 16.35
N ILE A 19 34.78 -20.12 17.49
CA ILE A 19 33.32 -20.11 17.76
C ILE A 19 32.79 -18.67 17.78
N ALA A 20 33.47 -17.75 18.47
CA ALA A 20 33.08 -16.35 18.51
C ALA A 20 33.05 -15.72 17.11
N ALA A 21 34.06 -16.01 16.27
CA ALA A 21 34.10 -15.53 14.89
C ALA A 21 32.94 -16.05 14.04
N VAL A 22 32.56 -17.33 14.18
CA VAL A 22 31.41 -17.91 13.48
C VAL A 22 30.10 -17.28 13.94
N VAL A 23 29.91 -17.09 15.25
CA VAL A 23 28.71 -16.45 15.79
C VAL A 23 28.59 -15.00 15.29
N ILE A 24 29.68 -14.23 15.31
CA ILE A 24 29.70 -12.86 14.78
C ILE A 24 29.36 -12.87 13.28
N LEU A 25 29.93 -13.80 12.50
CA LEU A 25 29.61 -13.92 11.08
C LEU A 25 28.13 -14.23 10.85
N LEU A 26 27.55 -15.16 11.61
CA LEU A 26 26.12 -15.49 11.53
C LEU A 26 25.24 -14.31 11.94
N LEU A 27 25.60 -13.56 12.99
CA LEU A 27 24.90 -12.35 13.39
C LEU A 27 25.00 -11.26 12.31
N LEU A 28 26.14 -11.10 11.64
CA LEU A 28 26.30 -10.17 10.53
C LEU A 28 25.48 -10.59 9.31
N LEU A 29 25.41 -11.89 9.01
CA LEU A 29 24.58 -12.43 7.93
C LEU A 29 23.09 -12.27 8.24
N PHE A 30 22.67 -12.58 9.46
CA PHE A 30 21.31 -12.36 9.95
C PHE A 30 20.94 -10.89 9.96
N CYS A 31 21.83 -10.01 10.43
CA CYS A 31 21.63 -8.56 10.40
C CYS A 31 21.53 -8.04 8.97
N LYS A 32 22.40 -8.48 8.05
CA LYS A 32 22.28 -8.13 6.63
C LYS A 32 20.96 -8.61 6.02
N TRP A 33 20.52 -9.82 6.36
CA TRP A 33 19.23 -10.34 5.92
C TRP A 33 18.06 -9.54 6.51
N LEU A 34 18.09 -9.27 7.81
CA LEU A 34 17.09 -8.47 8.51
C LEU A 34 17.00 -7.05 7.93
N LEU A 35 18.14 -6.39 7.70
CA LEU A 35 18.20 -5.09 7.05
C LEU A 35 17.67 -5.11 5.61
N ARG A 36 17.81 -6.22 4.88
CA ARG A 36 17.19 -6.37 3.55
C ARG A 36 15.68 -6.54 3.66
N VAL A 37 15.21 -7.37 4.58
CA VAL A 37 13.77 -7.58 4.85
C VAL A 37 13.11 -6.27 5.27
N LEU A 38 13.77 -5.47 6.12
CA LEU A 38 13.33 -4.14 6.54
C LEU A 38 13.45 -3.06 5.44
N LYS A 39 14.21 -3.31 4.36
CA LYS A 39 14.37 -2.38 3.22
C LYS A 39 13.57 -2.79 2.00
N MET A 40 12.73 -3.82 2.08
CA MET A 40 11.82 -4.17 0.99
C MET A 40 10.73 -3.10 0.90
N SER A 41 11.02 -2.04 0.15
CA SER A 41 10.02 -1.04 -0.27
C SER A 41 8.89 -1.76 -1.02
N PRO A 42 7.61 -1.39 -0.80
CA PRO A 42 6.51 -1.92 -1.58
C PRO A 42 6.81 -1.72 -3.06
N LYS A 43 6.83 -2.80 -3.84
CA LYS A 43 6.99 -2.68 -5.29
C LYS A 43 5.75 -1.98 -5.83
N GLY A 44 5.92 -0.98 -6.68
CA GLY A 44 4.80 -0.35 -7.41
C GLY A 44 4.22 0.94 -6.80
N VAL A 45 4.84 1.54 -5.78
CA VAL A 45 4.40 2.86 -5.25
C VAL A 45 5.35 4.03 -5.59
N ASP A 46 6.54 3.74 -6.13
CA ASP A 46 7.57 4.74 -6.44
C ASP A 46 7.38 5.31 -7.86
N TYR A 47 6.38 6.17 -8.02
CA TYR A 47 6.09 6.90 -9.25
C TYR A 47 6.04 8.41 -8.99
N SER A 48 6.65 9.20 -9.89
CA SER A 48 6.52 10.65 -9.93
C SER A 48 5.08 11.07 -10.31
N LEU A 49 4.71 12.31 -10.06
CA LEU A 49 3.38 12.81 -10.41
C LEU A 49 3.15 12.79 -11.92
N GLU A 50 4.18 13.12 -12.69
CA GLU A 50 4.17 13.10 -14.16
C GLU A 50 3.99 11.68 -14.69
N GLN A 51 4.62 10.69 -14.04
CA GLN A 51 4.46 9.28 -14.39
C GLN A 51 3.03 8.81 -14.14
N ILE A 52 2.43 9.18 -13.00
CA ILE A 52 1.03 8.86 -12.67
C ILE A 52 0.07 9.45 -13.72
N ASP A 53 0.33 10.67 -14.19
CA ASP A 53 -0.55 11.37 -15.13
C ASP A 53 -0.57 10.76 -16.54
N VAL A 54 0.45 9.99 -16.91
CA VAL A 54 0.55 9.32 -18.21
C VAL A 54 0.25 7.82 -18.17
N MET A 55 -0.15 7.29 -17.01
CA MET A 55 -0.54 5.88 -16.86
C MET A 55 -1.79 5.54 -17.68
N LYS A 56 -1.80 4.33 -18.25
CA LYS A 56 -3.04 3.70 -18.71
C LYS A 56 -3.98 3.43 -17.52
N GLY A 57 -5.28 3.26 -17.78
CA GLY A 57 -6.27 2.96 -16.72
C GLY A 57 -5.84 1.78 -15.84
N SER A 58 -5.54 0.64 -16.47
CA SER A 58 -5.07 -0.55 -15.77
C SER A 58 -3.78 -0.35 -14.95
N GLN A 59 -2.83 0.46 -15.45
CA GLN A 59 -1.61 0.77 -14.70
C GLN A 59 -1.91 1.65 -13.48
N PHE A 60 -2.88 2.54 -13.59
CA PHE A 60 -3.33 3.35 -12.48
C PHE A 60 -4.08 2.52 -11.45
N GLU A 61 -4.88 1.54 -11.86
CA GLU A 61 -5.53 0.57 -10.97
C GLU A 61 -4.49 -0.24 -10.20
N GLU A 62 -3.48 -0.81 -10.88
CA GLU A 62 -2.35 -1.50 -10.24
C GLU A 62 -1.57 -0.60 -9.26
N PHE A 63 -1.34 0.67 -9.63
CA PHE A 63 -0.70 1.63 -8.76
C PHE A 63 -1.53 1.93 -7.50
N VAL A 64 -2.84 2.15 -7.65
CA VAL A 64 -3.74 2.39 -6.51
C VAL A 64 -3.80 1.17 -5.61
N ALA A 65 -3.84 -0.04 -6.17
CA ALA A 65 -3.77 -1.28 -5.40
C ALA A 65 -2.49 -1.35 -4.56
N ALA A 66 -1.32 -1.05 -5.15
CA ALA A 66 -0.05 -1.01 -4.41
C ALA A 66 -0.03 0.06 -3.29
N VAL A 67 -0.64 1.23 -3.53
CA VAL A 67 -0.78 2.27 -2.50
C VAL A 67 -1.68 1.80 -1.35
N LEU A 68 -2.79 1.14 -1.65
CA LEU A 68 -3.69 0.55 -0.65
C LEU A 68 -2.95 -0.52 0.18
N GLU A 69 -2.23 -1.44 -0.46
CA GLU A 69 -1.44 -2.47 0.23
C GLU A 69 -0.41 -1.87 1.18
N GLY A 70 0.33 -0.85 0.73
CA GLY A 70 1.29 -0.13 1.57
C GLY A 70 0.66 0.59 2.76
N ASN A 71 -0.65 0.86 2.71
CA ASN A 71 -1.41 1.44 3.81
C ASN A 71 -2.12 0.39 4.69
N GLY A 72 -1.90 -0.90 4.45
CA GLY A 72 -2.41 -1.99 5.30
C GLY A 72 -3.74 -2.59 4.84
N TYR A 73 -4.21 -2.22 3.65
CA TYR A 73 -5.36 -2.87 3.02
C TYR A 73 -4.89 -4.19 2.39
N LYS A 74 -5.75 -5.20 2.37
CA LYS A 74 -5.54 -6.41 1.60
C LYS A 74 -6.33 -6.33 0.30
N ILE A 75 -5.69 -6.55 -0.84
CA ILE A 75 -6.39 -6.62 -2.13
C ILE A 75 -7.03 -8.01 -2.25
N GLU A 76 -8.34 -8.05 -2.40
CA GLU A 76 -9.07 -9.29 -2.65
C GLU A 76 -9.16 -9.57 -4.14
N GLU A 77 -9.47 -8.54 -4.93
CA GLU A 77 -9.62 -8.65 -6.38
C GLU A 77 -9.25 -7.33 -7.08
N ILE A 78 -8.63 -7.41 -8.25
CA ILE A 78 -8.59 -6.32 -9.24
C ILE A 78 -9.50 -6.77 -10.39
N THR A 79 -10.62 -6.09 -10.58
CA THR A 79 -11.66 -6.52 -11.52
C THR A 79 -11.22 -6.19 -12.95
N ILE A 80 -11.30 -7.15 -13.87
CA ILE A 80 -10.79 -6.97 -15.23
C ILE A 80 -11.78 -6.13 -16.07
N THR A 81 -11.21 -5.23 -16.89
CA THR A 81 -11.77 -4.08 -17.64
C THR A 81 -12.99 -4.30 -18.56
N SER A 82 -13.66 -5.46 -18.57
CA SER A 82 -14.89 -5.64 -19.37
C SER A 82 -16.06 -6.12 -18.52
N GLY A 83 -16.96 -5.19 -18.21
CA GLY A 83 -18.21 -5.47 -17.49
C GLY A 83 -18.09 -5.29 -15.98
N ASP A 84 -17.14 -4.49 -15.51
CA ASP A 84 -17.06 -4.10 -14.11
C ASP A 84 -18.33 -3.32 -13.73
N TYR A 85 -18.97 -3.76 -12.65
CA TYR A 85 -20.20 -3.12 -12.15
C TYR A 85 -19.91 -1.77 -11.44
N GLY A 86 -18.82 -1.08 -11.81
CA GLY A 86 -18.43 0.24 -11.31
C GLY A 86 -17.36 0.27 -10.20
N ALA A 87 -16.61 -0.82 -10.00
CA ALA A 87 -15.44 -0.85 -9.13
C ALA A 87 -14.31 -1.55 -9.86
N ASP A 88 -13.08 -1.06 -9.72
CA ASP A 88 -11.87 -1.61 -10.32
C ASP A 88 -11.09 -2.50 -9.35
N ILE A 89 -11.23 -2.27 -8.04
CA ILE A 89 -10.52 -3.02 -6.99
C ILE A 89 -11.50 -3.31 -5.85
N ILE A 90 -11.45 -4.52 -5.31
CA ILE A 90 -12.07 -4.90 -4.04
C ILE A 90 -10.96 -5.07 -3.00
N ALA A 91 -11.02 -4.27 -1.94
CA ALA A 91 -10.04 -4.26 -0.87
C ALA A 91 -10.67 -4.61 0.49
N ILE A 92 -9.84 -5.03 1.44
CA ILE A 92 -10.24 -5.34 2.81
C ILE A 92 -9.40 -4.51 3.78
N ALA A 93 -10.05 -3.79 4.70
CA ALA A 93 -9.43 -3.08 5.81
C ALA A 93 -9.94 -3.66 7.14
N GLY A 94 -9.13 -4.50 7.79
CA GLY A 94 -9.61 -5.28 8.94
C GLY A 94 -10.67 -6.28 8.50
N ASP A 95 -11.91 -6.08 8.96
CA ASP A 95 -13.09 -6.89 8.59
C ASP A 95 -14.01 -6.19 7.58
N GLU A 96 -13.67 -4.96 7.17
CA GLU A 96 -14.47 -4.15 6.25
C GLU A 96 -14.05 -4.38 4.80
N ARG A 97 -15.02 -4.63 3.92
CA ARG A 97 -14.83 -4.86 2.48
C ARG A 97 -15.23 -3.61 1.70
N ILE A 98 -14.34 -3.19 0.82
CA ILE A 98 -14.35 -1.84 0.25
C ILE A 98 -14.30 -1.93 -1.27
N ALA A 99 -15.25 -1.26 -1.95
CA ALA A 99 -15.25 -1.12 -3.39
C ALA A 99 -14.48 0.12 -3.81
N VAL A 100 -13.48 -0.01 -4.69
CA VAL A 100 -12.64 1.12 -5.12
C VAL A 100 -12.77 1.34 -6.62
N GLN A 101 -13.14 2.56 -7.00
CA GLN A 101 -13.16 2.99 -8.39
C GLN A 101 -12.02 3.98 -8.65
N CYS A 102 -11.17 3.66 -9.62
CA CYS A 102 -10.02 4.41 -10.07
C CYS A 102 -10.36 5.21 -11.34
N LYS A 103 -10.28 6.55 -11.27
CA LYS A 103 -10.44 7.43 -12.43
C LYS A 103 -9.18 8.26 -12.66
N ARG A 104 -8.31 7.79 -13.55
CA ARG A 104 -7.18 8.59 -14.07
C ARG A 104 -7.68 9.48 -15.19
N TYR A 105 -7.77 10.80 -15.00
CA TYR A 105 -8.26 11.78 -15.99
C TYR A 105 -7.39 13.05 -16.03
N ASN A 106 -7.53 13.82 -17.10
CA ASN A 106 -6.91 15.16 -17.27
C ASN A 106 -7.85 16.31 -16.83
N ARG A 107 -8.97 15.98 -16.20
CA ARG A 107 -10.02 16.91 -15.77
C ARG A 107 -10.64 16.43 -14.46
N PRO A 108 -11.35 17.31 -13.72
CA PRO A 108 -12.03 16.90 -12.50
C PRO A 108 -13.03 15.76 -12.73
N VAL A 109 -13.10 14.84 -11.78
CA VAL A 109 -14.00 13.69 -11.79
C VAL A 109 -15.40 14.12 -11.34
N GLY A 110 -16.40 13.77 -12.14
CA GLY A 110 -17.81 14.13 -11.88
C GLY A 110 -18.60 13.03 -11.16
N VAL A 111 -19.89 13.33 -10.93
CA VAL A 111 -20.84 12.49 -10.16
C VAL A 111 -20.94 11.04 -10.63
N LYS A 112 -20.67 10.77 -11.92
CA LYS A 112 -20.77 9.43 -12.49
C LYS A 112 -19.90 8.41 -11.74
N ALA A 113 -18.68 8.78 -11.36
CA ALA A 113 -17.77 7.87 -10.66
C ALA A 113 -18.30 7.47 -9.27
N VAL A 114 -18.96 8.40 -8.57
CA VAL A 114 -19.60 8.14 -7.28
C VAL A 114 -20.83 7.25 -7.47
N GLN A 115 -21.66 7.50 -8.48
CA GLN A 115 -22.81 6.65 -8.81
C GLN A 115 -22.40 5.22 -9.17
N GLU A 116 -21.34 5.07 -9.96
CA GLU A 116 -20.76 3.78 -10.36
C GLU A 116 -20.32 2.98 -9.12
N VAL A 117 -19.53 3.59 -8.23
CA VAL A 117 -19.02 2.86 -7.06
C VAL A 117 -20.11 2.50 -6.05
N ILE A 118 -21.15 3.34 -5.90
CA ILE A 118 -22.31 3.03 -5.05
C ILE A 118 -23.05 1.79 -5.59
N ALA A 119 -23.23 1.69 -6.91
CA ALA A 119 -23.82 0.50 -7.52
C ALA A 119 -22.92 -0.74 -7.31
N ALA A 120 -21.60 -0.56 -7.45
CA ALA A 120 -20.62 -1.62 -7.24
C ALA A 120 -20.63 -2.15 -5.81
N MET A 121 -20.75 -1.29 -4.79
CA MET A 121 -20.86 -1.73 -3.39
C MET A 121 -21.96 -2.77 -3.21
N LYS A 122 -23.14 -2.52 -3.80
CA LYS A 122 -24.26 -3.46 -3.70
C LYS A 122 -23.99 -4.75 -4.46
N HIS A 123 -23.38 -4.66 -5.63
CA HIS A 123 -23.07 -5.83 -6.45
C HIS A 123 -22.06 -6.75 -5.76
N TYR A 124 -20.99 -6.17 -5.22
CA TYR A 124 -19.90 -6.91 -4.61
C TYR A 124 -20.12 -7.21 -3.12
N ASN A 125 -21.15 -6.67 -2.47
CA ASN A 125 -21.36 -6.74 -1.01
C ASN A 125 -20.20 -6.10 -0.24
N CYS A 126 -19.96 -4.82 -0.50
CA CYS A 126 -19.00 -3.99 0.24
C CYS A 126 -19.75 -3.07 1.23
N GLU A 127 -19.15 -2.82 2.39
CA GLU A 127 -19.65 -1.93 3.43
C GLU A 127 -19.38 -0.46 3.13
N SER A 128 -18.26 -0.17 2.47
CA SER A 128 -17.88 1.19 2.03
C SER A 128 -17.27 1.22 0.64
N ALA A 129 -17.01 2.43 0.14
CA ALA A 129 -16.36 2.65 -1.14
C ALA A 129 -15.38 3.82 -1.13
N ILE A 130 -14.45 3.77 -2.08
CA ILE A 130 -13.49 4.85 -2.33
C ILE A 130 -13.49 5.18 -3.83
N VAL A 131 -13.63 6.44 -4.19
CA VAL A 131 -13.29 6.91 -5.54
C VAL A 131 -11.92 7.55 -5.51
N VAL A 132 -10.98 7.02 -6.30
CA VAL A 132 -9.59 7.48 -6.36
C VAL A 132 -9.32 8.15 -7.70
N THR A 133 -8.63 9.29 -7.69
CA THR A 133 -8.24 9.98 -8.92
C THR A 133 -6.88 10.65 -8.82
N ASN A 134 -6.19 10.76 -9.96
CA ASN A 134 -5.02 11.61 -10.11
C ASN A 134 -5.39 13.11 -10.23
N ASN A 135 -6.67 13.48 -10.15
CA ASN A 135 -7.15 14.86 -10.31
C ASN A 135 -7.94 15.32 -9.07
N THR A 136 -8.87 16.25 -9.25
CA THR A 136 -9.81 16.73 -8.24
C THR A 136 -11.22 16.23 -8.54
N PHE A 137 -12.16 16.45 -7.63
CA PHE A 137 -13.57 16.16 -7.83
C PHE A 137 -14.37 17.43 -8.13
N THR A 138 -15.46 17.30 -8.89
CA THR A 138 -16.42 18.39 -9.03
C THR A 138 -17.17 18.61 -7.72
N LYS A 139 -17.68 19.83 -7.51
CA LYS A 139 -18.50 20.15 -6.33
C LYS A 139 -19.68 19.20 -6.16
N GLN A 140 -20.32 18.81 -7.27
CA GLN A 140 -21.45 17.88 -7.25
C GLN A 140 -21.04 16.46 -6.87
N ALA A 141 -19.85 16.00 -7.27
CA ALA A 141 -19.34 14.70 -6.85
C ALA A 141 -19.04 14.69 -5.34
N ILE A 142 -18.47 15.78 -4.82
CA ILE A 142 -18.23 15.96 -3.38
C ILE A 142 -19.54 15.93 -2.60
N ILE A 143 -20.56 16.70 -3.03
CA ILE A 143 -21.88 16.71 -2.37
C ILE A 143 -22.49 15.30 -2.38
N LEU A 144 -22.47 14.60 -3.51
CA LEU A 144 -23.06 13.27 -3.60
C LEU A 144 -22.33 12.25 -2.71
N ALA A 145 -21.00 12.32 -2.60
CA ALA A 145 -20.25 11.48 -1.68
C ALA A 145 -20.57 11.83 -0.22
N GLN A 146 -20.75 13.11 0.13
CA GLN A 146 -21.17 13.52 1.47
C GLN A 146 -22.57 13.03 1.83
N ASP A 147 -23.50 13.03 0.86
CA ASP A 147 -24.85 12.47 1.02
C ASP A 147 -24.83 10.94 1.18
N ASN A 148 -23.73 10.28 0.83
CA ASN A 148 -23.50 8.84 0.98
C ASN A 148 -22.29 8.62 1.89
N GLU A 149 -22.47 8.77 3.20
CA GLU A 149 -21.41 8.78 4.24
C GLU A 149 -20.40 7.61 4.19
N VAL A 150 -20.73 6.52 3.49
CA VAL A 150 -19.88 5.35 3.25
C VAL A 150 -18.95 5.47 2.02
N VAL A 151 -18.97 6.61 1.32
CA VAL A 151 -18.15 6.86 0.12
C VAL A 151 -17.08 7.90 0.41
N GLU A 152 -15.82 7.49 0.36
CA GLU A 152 -14.68 8.38 0.45
C GLU A 152 -14.18 8.86 -0.92
N LEU A 153 -13.64 10.07 -0.95
CA LEU A 153 -13.05 10.67 -2.14
C LEU A 153 -11.55 10.90 -1.93
N TRP A 154 -10.74 10.20 -2.70
CA TRP A 154 -9.29 10.32 -2.68
C TRP A 154 -8.83 11.06 -3.94
N ASP A 155 -8.66 12.37 -3.79
CA ASP A 155 -8.12 13.21 -4.85
C ASP A 155 -6.60 13.07 -4.95
N ARG A 156 -5.98 13.82 -5.86
CA ARG A 156 -4.52 13.81 -6.04
C ARG A 156 -3.77 14.03 -4.73
N GLN A 157 -4.22 14.98 -3.90
CA GLN A 157 -3.51 15.32 -2.68
C GLN A 157 -3.57 14.16 -1.69
N MET A 158 -4.75 13.58 -1.50
CA MET A 158 -4.93 12.40 -0.65
C MET A 158 -4.12 11.21 -1.16
N LEU A 159 -4.24 10.87 -2.45
CA LEU A 159 -3.53 9.75 -3.07
C LEU A 159 -2.01 9.86 -2.91
N VAL A 160 -1.45 11.06 -3.11
CA VAL A 160 -0.01 11.32 -2.92
C VAL A 160 0.38 11.20 -1.44
N GLY A 161 -0.47 11.66 -0.52
CA GLY A 161 -0.29 11.46 0.91
C GLY A 161 -0.18 9.98 1.27
N MET A 162 -1.16 9.18 0.81
CA MET A 162 -1.22 7.73 1.01
C MET A 162 -0.01 7.03 0.38
N ARG A 163 0.39 7.41 -0.83
CA ARG A 163 1.60 6.88 -1.49
C ARG A 163 2.85 7.16 -0.65
N ASN A 164 3.03 8.39 -0.17
CA ASN A 164 4.21 8.77 0.63
C ASN A 164 4.24 8.05 1.98
N GLN A 165 3.09 7.73 2.55
CA GLN A 165 2.99 6.93 3.77
C GLN A 165 3.37 5.47 3.50
N ALA A 166 2.89 4.88 2.39
CA ALA A 166 3.25 3.54 1.96
C ALA A 166 4.76 3.36 1.75
N VAL A 167 5.45 4.36 1.18
CA VAL A 167 6.91 4.32 0.95
C VAL A 167 7.73 4.37 2.25
N LYS A 168 7.20 4.93 3.33
CA LYS A 168 7.93 5.13 4.60
C LYS A 168 7.90 3.94 5.55
N LYS A 169 7.01 2.97 5.32
CA LYS A 169 6.93 1.74 6.12
C LYS A 169 7.94 0.71 5.62
#